data_AF-A0A925LJ01-F1
#
_entry.id   AF-A0A925LJ01-F1
#
_cell.length_a   1.000
_cell.length_b   1.000
_cell.length_c   1.000
_cell.angle_alpha   90.00
_cell.angle_beta   90.00
_cell.angle_gamma   90.00
#
_symmetry.space_group_name_H-M   'P 1'
#
loop_
_entity.id
_entity.type
_entity.pdbx_description
1 polymer ?
#
loop_
_entity_poly.entity_id
_entity_poly.type
_entity_poly.pdbx_seq_one_letter_code
_entity_poly.pdbx_strand_id
1 'polypeptide(L)' 'KDELGTLADISNSIKDFHVNITHISVFNYKNEPKCEIIIRLNTLETEALVKHLEEKGYKILTIKKVASTI' A
#
# COMPACT_ATOMS: atom_id res chain seq x y z
N LYS A 1 -0.99 0.72 10.84
CA LYS A 1 -0.63 1.41 12.10
C LYS A 1 -0.35 2.87 11.73
N ASP A 2 -0.64 3.82 12.60
CA ASP A 2 -0.36 5.25 12.35
C ASP A 2 0.76 5.69 13.30
N GLU A 3 2.00 5.43 12.88
CA GLU A 3 3.19 5.66 13.68
C GLU A 3 4.40 6.02 12.79
N LEU A 4 5.41 6.65 13.39
CA LEU A 4 6.64 7.02 12.70
C LEU A 4 7.29 5.78 12.06
N GLY A 5 7.74 5.94 10.82
CA GLY A 5 8.35 4.85 10.05
C GLY A 5 7.37 3.96 9.30
N THR A 6 6.05 4.13 9.47
CA THR A 6 5.04 3.32 8.76
C THR A 6 5.22 3.35 7.24
N LEU A 7 5.38 4.54 6.64
CA LEU A 7 5.57 4.65 5.20
C LEU A 7 6.89 4.01 4.74
N ALA A 8 7.95 4.15 5.55
CA ALA A 8 9.25 3.54 5.26
C ALA A 8 9.15 2.01 5.25
N ASP A 9 8.48 1.42 6.25
CA ASP A 9 8.28 -0.03 6.33
C ASP A 9 7.47 -0.57 5.15
N ILE A 10 6.37 0.10 4.79
CA ILE A 10 5.55 -0.27 3.61
C ILE A 10 6.39 -0.18 2.33
N SER A 11 7.12 0.92 2.13
CA SER A 11 7.94 1.12 0.93
C SER A 11 9.09 0.11 0.81
N ASN A 12 9.69 -0.30 1.94
CA ASN A 12 10.70 -1.35 1.95
C ASN A 12 10.12 -2.71 1.58
N SER A 13 8.95 -3.07 2.12
CA SER A 13 8.26 -4.29 1.68
C SER A 13 8.00 -4.26 0.17
N ILE A 14 7.47 -3.17 -0.38
CA ILE A 14 7.23 -3.07 -1.83
C ILE A 14 8.52 -3.24 -2.65
N LYS A 15 9.63 -2.66 -2.19
CA LYS A 15 10.96 -2.80 -2.81
C LYS A 15 11.46 -4.25 -2.78
N ASP A 16 11.27 -4.97 -1.67
CA ASP A 16 11.72 -6.37 -1.54
C ASP A 16 10.98 -7.31 -2.51
N PHE A 17 9.75 -6.93 -2.90
CA PHE A 17 8.98 -7.60 -3.96
C PHE A 17 9.32 -7.11 -5.37
N HIS A 18 10.31 -6.23 -5.54
CA HIS A 18 10.76 -5.69 -6.82
C HIS A 18 9.66 -4.97 -7.62
N VAL A 19 8.69 -4.38 -6.92
CA VAL A 19 7.57 -3.65 -7.53
C VAL A 19 7.85 -2.16 -7.50
N ASN A 20 7.57 -1.44 -8.59
CA ASN A 20 7.73 0.01 -8.64
C ASN A 20 6.46 0.73 -8.19
N ILE A 21 6.65 1.75 -7.34
CA ILE A 21 5.59 2.64 -6.89
C ILE A 21 5.44 3.77 -7.90
N THR A 22 4.23 3.96 -8.42
CA THR A 22 3.93 5.03 -9.39
C THR A 22 3.24 6.22 -8.75
N HIS A 23 2.58 6.02 -7.61
CA HIS A 23 1.87 7.08 -6.91
C HIS A 23 1.63 6.71 -5.44
N ILE A 24 1.74 7.70 -4.55
CA ILE A 24 1.39 7.59 -3.13
C ILE A 24 0.50 8.77 -2.75
N SER A 25 -0.56 8.50 -2.01
CA SER A 25 -1.37 9.53 -1.37
C SER A 25 -1.75 9.13 0.04
N VAL A 26 -1.76 10.11 0.93
CA VAL A 26 -2.14 9.94 2.33
C VAL A 26 -3.39 10.78 2.58
N PHE A 27 -4.42 10.14 3.10
CA PHE A 27 -5.70 10.77 3.44
C PHE A 27 -5.88 10.74 4.94
N ASN A 28 -5.92 11.94 5.52
CA ASN A 28 -6.21 12.13 6.94
C ASN A 28 -7.67 12.56 7.08
N TYR A 29 -8.46 11.77 7.80
CA TYR A 29 -9.84 12.11 8.08
C TYR A 29 -9.88 13.08 9.28
N LYS A 30 -10.31 14.33 9.05
CA LYS A 30 -10.26 15.41 10.06
C LYS A 30 -10.92 15.08 11.41
N ASN A 31 -11.82 14.10 11.45
CA ASN A 31 -12.60 13.73 12.65
C ASN A 31 -12.45 12.26 13.06
N GLU A 32 -11.53 11.51 12.46
CA GLU A 32 -11.26 10.12 12.84
C GLU A 32 -9.75 9.93 13.01
N PRO A 33 -9.29 9.14 14.01
CA PRO A 33 -7.87 8.79 14.16
C PRO A 33 -7.42 7.78 13.08
N LYS A 34 -8.00 7.87 11.88
CA LYS A 34 -7.75 6.99 10.76
C LYS A 34 -6.98 7.76 9.71
N CYS A 35 -5.82 7.23 9.38
CA CYS A 35 -5.02 7.60 8.22
C CYS A 35 -5.15 6.47 7.19
N GLU A 36 -5.49 6.83 5.95
CA GLU A 36 -5.51 5.90 4.83
C GLU A 36 -4.39 6.23 3.85
N ILE A 37 -3.72 5.19 3.36
CA ILE A 37 -2.67 5.33 2.35
C ILE A 37 -3.15 4.61 1.09
N ILE A 38 -3.14 5.33 -0.04
CA ILE A 38 -3.37 4.75 -1.36
C ILE A 38 -2.04 4.71 -2.08
N ILE A 39 -1.61 3.50 -2.46
CA ILE A 39 -0.39 3.25 -3.21
C ILE A 39 -0.77 2.64 -4.55
N ARG A 40 -0.29 3.26 -5.64
CA ARG A 40 -0.39 2.67 -6.99
C ARG A 40 0.94 2.04 -7.33
N LEU A 41 0.85 0.81 -7.84
CA LEU A 41 1.97 -0.04 -8.21
C LEU A 41 1.86 -0.39 -9.68
N ASN A 42 2.99 -0.61 -10.35
CA ASN A 42 3.03 -1.04 -11.75
C ASN A 42 3.03 -2.57 -11.91
N THR A 43 2.23 -3.28 -11.13
CA THR A 43 2.13 -4.75 -11.18
C THR A 43 0.68 -5.21 -11.07
N LEU A 44 0.38 -6.36 -11.66
CA LEU A 44 -0.88 -7.09 -11.46
C LEU A 44 -0.74 -8.26 -10.46
N GLU A 45 0.49 -8.67 -10.18
CA GLU A 45 0.85 -9.67 -9.18
C GLU A 45 0.96 -8.98 -7.82
N THR A 46 -0.04 -9.16 -6.97
CA THR A 46 -0.19 -8.40 -5.72
C THR A 46 -0.39 -9.29 -4.50
N GLU A 47 -0.72 -10.56 -4.72
CA GLU A 47 -1.15 -11.51 -3.72
C GLU A 47 -0.09 -11.72 -2.62
N ALA A 48 1.16 -11.95 -3.03
CA ALA A 48 2.26 -12.20 -2.10
C ALA A 48 2.63 -10.95 -1.29
N LEU A 49 2.64 -9.77 -1.93
CA LEU A 49 2.89 -8.49 -1.28
C LEU A 49 1.78 -8.14 -0.28
N VAL A 50 0.51 -8.32 -0.68
CA VAL A 50 -0.67 -8.08 0.18
C VAL A 50 -0.59 -8.96 1.41
N LYS A 51 -0.36 -10.27 1.24
CA LYS A 51 -0.22 -11.20 2.35
C LYS A 51 0.91 -10.79 3.30
N HIS A 52 2.07 -10.41 2.77
CA HIS A 52 3.19 -9.94 3.57
C HIS A 52 2.87 -8.67 4.38
N LEU A 53 2.16 -7.71 3.79
CA LEU A 53 1.72 -6.50 4.49
C LEU A 53 0.68 -6.82 5.58
N GLU A 54 -0.25 -7.74 5.32
CA GLU A 54 -1.22 -8.21 6.32
C GLU A 54 -0.54 -8.92 7.50
N GLU A 55 0.45 -9.78 7.24
CA GLU A 55 1.25 -10.45 8.27
C GLU A 55 2.03 -9.46 9.15
N LYS A 56 2.45 -8.31 8.59
CA LYS A 56 3.03 -7.19 9.35
C LYS A 56 2.02 -6.38 10.18
N GLY A 57 0.73 -6.67 10.03
CA GLY A 57 -0.38 -6.02 10.73
C GLY A 57 -0.94 -4.80 10.03
N TYR A 58 -0.72 -4.64 8.72
CA TYR A 58 -1.42 -3.64 7.92
C TYR A 58 -2.79 -4.16 7.48
N LYS A 59 -3.82 -3.33 7.64
CA LYS A 59 -5.17 -3.64 7.16
C LYS A 59 -5.31 -3.20 5.72
N ILE A 60 -5.43 -4.14 4.79
CA ILE A 60 -5.70 -3.85 3.38
C ILE A 60 -7.20 -3.68 3.18
N LEU A 61 -7.64 -2.48 2.80
CA LEU A 61 -9.07 -2.16 2.66
C LEU A 61 -9.61 -2.54 1.28
N THR A 62 -8.84 -2.32 0.23
CA THR A 62 -9.27 -2.55 -1.16
C THR A 62 -8.06 -2.72 -2.07
N ILE A 63 -8.16 -3.64 -3.01
CA ILE A 63 -7.21 -3.81 -4.11
C ILE A 63 -7.97 -3.57 -5.41
N LYS A 64 -7.49 -2.66 -6.25
CA LYS A 64 -8.04 -2.41 -7.59
C LYS A 64 -6.99 -2.73 -8.63
N LYS A 65 -7.26 -3.75 -9.44
CA LYS A 65 -6.45 -4.10 -10.61
C LYS A 65 -7.06 -3.44 -11.84
N VAL A 66 -6.31 -2.56 -12.49
CA VAL A 66 -6.73 -1.91 -13.73
C VAL A 66 -5.75 -2.34 -14.81
N ALA A 67 -6.21 -3.19 -15.73
CA ALA A 67 -5.48 -3.42 -16.98
C ALA A 67 -5.61 -2.15 -17.81
N SER A 68 -4.49 -1.59 -18.27
CA SER A 68 -4.52 -0.49 -19.22
C SER A 68 -4.99 -1.06 -20.55
N THR A 69 -6.26 -0.88 -20.89
CA THR A 69 -6.76 -1.10 -22.24
C THR A 69 -6.29 0.09 -23.07
N ILE A 70 -5.39 -0.16 -24.02
CA ILE A 70 -4.96 0.81 -25.04
C ILE A 70 -6.09 0.95 -26.05
#